data_AF-A0A927AVN5-F1
#
_entry.id   AF-A0A927AVN5-F1
#
_cell.length_a   1.000
_cell.length_b   1.000
_cell.length_c   1.000
_cell.angle_alpha   90.00
_cell.angle_beta   90.00
_cell.angle_gamma   90.00
#
_symmetry.space_group_name_H-M   'P 1'
#
loop_
_entity.id
_entity.type
_entity.pdbx_description
1 polymer ?
#
loop_
_entity_poly.entity_id
_entity_poly.type
_entity_poly.pdbx_seq_one_letter_code
_entity_poly.pdbx_strand_id
1 'polypeptide(L)'
;MIRLLVVSWLALRLPLASYGQVVDCQSIGFEEASFGGWQRWTGEVSPYIFPLTYKLAPGSLHSENGKYGHAITSLGDGYDPNVRERIPVVTPGSQHSVRIGDLEAGGYVDQLRTSFVVPPDKPLLRYQLAVVLQNPNHRPEHQPGFSLLVRAPTGDTIPCGYYEAVATNQTADFIVQQSDEPSERLIYRNRTSHVLDLRAYLRRADPTVGGDRS
;
A
#
# COMPACT_ATOMS: atom_id res chain seq x y z
N MET A 1 57.11 -7.23 -36.33
CA MET A 1 55.87 -6.52 -36.70
C MET A 1 54.74 -7.03 -35.84
N ILE A 2 54.38 -6.34 -34.75
CA ILE A 2 53.17 -6.63 -33.95
C ILE A 2 52.53 -5.28 -33.65
N ARG A 3 51.35 -5.03 -34.23
CA ARG A 3 50.49 -3.86 -33.98
C ARG A 3 49.53 -4.24 -32.87
N LEU A 4 49.62 -3.58 -31.71
CA LEU A 4 48.61 -3.65 -30.65
C LEU A 4 47.45 -2.72 -31.03
N LEU A 5 46.25 -3.27 -31.27
CA LEU A 5 45.01 -2.51 -31.37
C LEU A 5 44.30 -2.58 -30.02
N VAL A 6 44.29 -1.46 -29.29
CA VAL A 6 43.46 -1.29 -28.09
C VAL A 6 42.10 -0.76 -28.56
N VAL A 7 41.10 -1.63 -28.63
CA VAL A 7 39.71 -1.22 -28.88
C VAL A 7 39.11 -0.78 -27.55
N SER A 8 39.00 0.53 -27.37
CA SER A 8 38.28 1.15 -26.25
C SER A 8 36.79 0.83 -26.36
N TRP A 9 36.28 0.03 -25.41
CA TRP A 9 34.85 -0.18 -25.22
C TRP A 9 34.26 1.04 -24.51
N LEU A 10 33.70 1.97 -25.30
CA LEU A 10 32.88 3.06 -24.77
C LEU A 10 31.54 2.48 -24.31
N ALA A 11 31.42 2.15 -23.03
CA ALA A 11 30.17 1.70 -22.43
C ALA A 11 29.18 2.88 -22.42
N LEU A 12 28.32 2.95 -23.44
CA LEU A 12 27.20 3.89 -23.51
C LEU A 12 26.20 3.54 -22.40
N ARG A 13 26.30 4.25 -21.27
CA ARG A 13 25.31 4.17 -20.18
C ARG A 13 24.03 4.89 -20.63
N LEU A 14 23.14 4.17 -21.30
CA LEU A 14 21.75 4.59 -21.43
C LEU A 14 21.10 4.58 -20.04
N PRO A 15 20.56 5.70 -19.56
CA PRO A 15 19.73 5.67 -18.36
C PRO A 15 18.48 4.85 -18.68
N LEU A 16 18.27 3.75 -17.95
CA LEU A 16 16.97 3.10 -17.90
C LEU A 16 16.01 4.08 -17.22
N ALA A 17 15.25 4.82 -18.03
CA ALA A 17 14.05 5.48 -17.55
C ALA A 17 13.08 4.38 -17.11
N SER A 18 12.98 4.16 -15.80
CA SER A 18 11.94 3.33 -15.21
C SER A 18 10.61 4.07 -15.38
N TYR A 19 9.91 3.82 -16.48
CA TYR A 19 8.51 4.19 -16.59
C TYR A 19 7.71 3.32 -15.63
N GLY A 20 7.13 3.93 -14.60
CA GLY A 20 6.11 3.26 -13.80
C GLY A 20 5.00 2.82 -14.74
N GLN A 21 4.77 1.51 -14.83
CA GLN A 21 3.72 0.95 -15.66
C GLN A 21 2.38 1.45 -15.09
N VAL A 22 1.57 2.13 -15.90
CA VAL A 22 0.19 2.46 -15.53
C VAL A 22 -0.54 1.15 -15.34
N VAL A 23 -1.08 0.93 -14.15
CA VAL A 23 -1.76 -0.33 -13.82
C VAL A 23 -3.13 -0.33 -14.47
N ASP A 24 -3.45 -1.41 -15.19
CA ASP A 24 -4.81 -1.66 -15.63
C ASP A 24 -5.70 -1.88 -14.39
N CYS A 25 -6.94 -1.40 -14.42
CA CYS A 25 -7.89 -1.64 -13.34
C CYS A 25 -8.13 -3.14 -13.06
N GLN A 26 -7.69 -4.04 -13.96
CA GLN A 26 -7.72 -5.49 -13.72
C GLN A 26 -6.69 -5.95 -12.67
N SER A 27 -5.51 -5.33 -12.56
CA SER A 27 -4.44 -5.79 -11.67
C SER A 27 -4.29 -4.99 -10.37
N ILE A 28 -5.00 -3.86 -10.23
CA ILE A 28 -5.01 -3.10 -8.95
C ILE A 28 -5.62 -3.90 -7.78
N GLY A 29 -6.40 -4.94 -8.06
CA GLY A 29 -7.16 -5.73 -7.09
C GLY A 29 -6.46 -6.99 -6.55
N PHE A 30 -5.21 -7.26 -6.92
CA PHE A 30 -4.41 -8.43 -6.48
C PHE A 30 -4.92 -9.82 -6.92
N GLU A 31 -5.95 -9.90 -7.77
CA GLU A 31 -6.57 -11.16 -8.23
C GLU A 31 -5.60 -12.10 -8.98
N GLU A 32 -4.46 -11.58 -9.45
CA GLU A 32 -3.40 -12.36 -10.10
C GLU A 32 -2.44 -13.02 -9.10
N ALA A 33 -2.77 -13.04 -7.81
CA ALA A 33 -1.91 -13.50 -6.72
C ALA A 33 -0.53 -12.81 -6.71
N SER A 34 -0.47 -11.53 -7.13
CA SER A 34 0.79 -10.82 -7.35
C SER A 34 0.72 -9.37 -6.92
N PHE A 35 1.89 -8.75 -6.73
CA PHE A 35 2.04 -7.31 -6.55
C PHE A 35 2.19 -6.56 -7.88
N GLY A 36 1.71 -7.12 -8.99
CA GLY A 36 1.76 -6.49 -10.31
C GLY A 36 1.23 -5.06 -10.26
N GLY A 37 2.03 -4.10 -10.75
CA GLY A 37 1.64 -2.69 -10.74
C GLY A 37 1.76 -1.96 -9.39
N TRP A 38 2.15 -2.65 -8.32
CA TRP A 38 2.38 -2.06 -7.01
C TRP A 38 3.87 -1.96 -6.69
N GLN A 39 4.29 -0.77 -6.29
CA GLN A 39 5.60 -0.55 -5.70
C GLN A 39 5.50 -0.75 -4.18
N ARG A 40 6.52 -1.39 -3.62
CA ARG A 40 6.56 -1.81 -2.21
C ARG A 40 7.78 -1.19 -1.55
N TRP A 41 7.60 -0.71 -0.33
CA TRP A 41 8.70 -0.26 0.51
C TRP A 41 8.46 -0.67 1.95
N THR A 42 9.53 -1.03 2.62
CA THR A 42 9.55 -1.29 4.05
C THR A 42 10.54 -0.35 4.71
N GLY A 43 10.40 -0.14 6.00
CA GLY A 43 11.32 0.67 6.78
C GLY A 43 11.17 0.36 8.26
N GLU A 44 12.03 1.01 9.03
CA GLU A 44 12.07 0.93 10.48
C GLU A 44 11.92 2.35 11.02
N VAL A 45 11.10 2.48 12.06
CA VAL A 45 10.88 3.73 12.78
C VAL A 45 11.96 3.85 13.83
N SER A 46 12.72 4.94 13.83
CA SER A 46 13.68 5.21 14.90
C SER A 46 12.93 5.64 16.16
N PRO A 47 12.92 4.84 17.25
CA PRO A 47 12.02 5.07 18.38
C PRO A 47 12.51 6.16 19.35
N TYR A 48 13.68 6.75 19.09
CA TYR A 48 14.35 7.71 19.99
C TYR A 48 14.50 9.12 19.41
N ILE A 49 14.00 9.38 18.19
CA ILE A 49 14.14 10.68 17.52
C ILE A 49 12.75 11.29 17.32
N PHE A 50 12.59 12.57 17.68
CA PHE A 50 11.38 13.35 17.44
C PHE A 50 11.64 14.51 16.47
N PRO A 51 10.83 14.68 15.40
CA PRO A 51 9.69 13.84 15.00
C PRO A 51 10.14 12.41 14.63
N LEU A 52 9.23 11.43 14.72
CA LEU A 52 9.53 10.06 14.30
C LEU A 52 10.07 10.08 12.87
N THR A 53 11.29 9.58 12.71
CA THR A 53 11.92 9.44 11.40
C THR A 53 11.99 7.98 11.02
N TYR A 54 11.72 7.70 9.75
CA TYR A 54 11.92 6.38 9.17
C TYR A 54 12.59 6.51 7.81
N LYS A 55 13.30 5.46 7.40
CA LYS A 55 13.88 5.36 6.07
C LYS A 55 13.22 4.20 5.34
N LEU A 56 12.64 4.49 4.19
CA LEU A 56 12.06 3.48 3.31
C LEU A 56 13.13 2.88 2.41
N ALA A 57 13.11 1.56 2.29
CA ALA A 57 13.86 0.78 1.32
C ALA A 57 12.87 0.04 0.40
N PRO A 58 13.13 -0.02 -0.92
CA PRO A 58 12.26 -0.74 -1.84
C PRO A 58 12.29 -2.25 -1.57
N GLY A 59 11.12 -2.89 -1.61
CA GLY A 59 10.94 -4.31 -1.35
C GLY A 59 9.85 -4.60 -0.32
N SER A 60 9.80 -5.84 0.15
CA SER A 60 8.87 -6.27 1.21
C SER A 60 9.57 -6.87 2.42
N LEU A 61 10.88 -7.05 2.39
CA LEU A 61 11.63 -7.66 3.48
C LEU A 61 12.12 -6.55 4.41
N HIS A 62 11.82 -6.63 5.70
CA HIS A 62 12.45 -5.77 6.70
C HIS A 62 13.89 -6.25 6.91
N SER A 63 14.84 -5.31 6.89
CA SER A 63 16.27 -5.65 7.03
C SER A 63 16.64 -6.15 8.42
N GLU A 64 15.88 -5.80 9.45
CA GLU A 64 16.19 -6.09 10.85
C GLU A 64 15.72 -7.49 11.27
N ASN A 65 14.45 -7.83 11.03
CA ASN A 65 13.86 -9.11 11.46
C ASN A 65 13.75 -10.16 10.33
N GLY A 66 14.03 -9.78 9.08
CA GLY A 66 13.91 -10.67 7.91
C GLY A 66 12.47 -11.12 7.61
N LYS A 67 11.45 -10.39 8.11
CA LYS A 67 10.04 -10.68 7.87
C LYS A 67 9.50 -9.86 6.73
N TYR A 68 8.36 -10.31 6.20
CA TYR A 68 7.68 -9.64 5.10
C TYR A 68 6.62 -8.67 5.62
N GLY A 69 6.83 -7.37 5.38
CA GLY A 69 5.86 -6.31 5.66
C GLY A 69 4.72 -6.22 4.63
N HIS A 70 4.75 -7.08 3.61
CA HIS A 70 3.67 -7.22 2.65
C HIS A 70 3.48 -8.69 2.30
N ALA A 71 2.24 -9.17 2.29
CA ALA A 71 1.90 -10.51 1.84
C ALA A 71 0.63 -10.49 0.98
N ILE A 72 0.64 -11.27 -0.11
CA ILE A 72 -0.60 -11.62 -0.82
C ILE A 72 -1.24 -12.79 -0.07
N THR A 73 -2.50 -12.63 0.30
CA THR A 73 -3.30 -13.66 0.95
C THR A 73 -4.24 -14.31 -0.06
N SER A 74 -4.66 -15.54 0.21
CA SER A 74 -5.56 -16.35 -0.61
C SER A 74 -6.73 -16.87 0.22
N LEU A 75 -7.84 -17.26 -0.42
CA LEU A 75 -9.01 -17.80 0.30
C LEU A 75 -8.67 -18.96 1.26
N GLY A 76 -7.68 -19.79 0.89
CA GLY A 76 -7.21 -20.90 1.70
C GLY A 76 -6.51 -20.50 3.01
N ASP A 77 -6.07 -19.25 3.15
CA ASP A 77 -5.37 -18.76 4.34
C ASP A 77 -6.34 -18.48 5.51
N GLY A 78 -7.65 -18.46 5.25
CA GLY A 78 -8.68 -18.38 6.28
C GLY A 78 -8.81 -17.00 6.93
N TYR A 79 -8.40 -16.88 8.19
CA TYR A 79 -8.72 -15.75 9.06
C TYR A 79 -7.47 -15.15 9.68
N ASP A 80 -7.53 -13.87 10.04
CA ASP A 80 -6.46 -13.20 10.77
C ASP A 80 -6.16 -13.98 12.07
N PRO A 81 -4.91 -14.41 12.29
CA PRO A 81 -4.57 -15.28 13.41
C PRO A 81 -4.64 -14.58 14.77
N ASN A 82 -4.59 -13.25 14.79
CA ASN A 82 -4.52 -12.46 16.01
C ASN A 82 -5.89 -11.96 16.47
N VAL A 83 -6.90 -11.93 15.59
CA VAL A 83 -8.25 -11.42 15.90
C VAL A 83 -9.23 -12.56 16.23
N ARG A 84 -9.76 -12.54 17.46
CA ARG A 84 -10.72 -13.55 17.98
C ARG A 84 -12.04 -13.60 17.21
N GLU A 85 -12.49 -12.49 16.62
CA GLU A 85 -13.71 -12.45 15.77
C GLU A 85 -13.54 -13.25 14.47
N ARG A 86 -12.31 -13.66 14.12
CA ARG A 86 -11.99 -14.37 12.88
C ARG A 86 -12.37 -13.51 11.67
N ILE A 87 -11.64 -12.41 11.48
CA ILE A 87 -11.76 -11.59 10.27
C ILE A 87 -11.11 -12.36 9.11
N PRO A 88 -11.81 -12.63 7.99
CA PRO A 88 -11.20 -13.29 6.83
C PRO A 88 -9.98 -12.51 6.35
N VAL A 89 -8.91 -13.18 5.92
CA VAL A 89 -7.74 -12.49 5.33
C VAL A 89 -7.92 -12.11 3.87
N VAL A 90 -8.92 -12.70 3.20
CA VAL A 90 -9.36 -12.31 1.86
C VAL A 90 -10.77 -11.73 1.89
N THR A 91 -10.99 -10.70 1.07
CA THR A 91 -12.29 -10.04 0.95
C THR A 91 -13.34 -10.98 0.34
N PRO A 92 -14.55 -11.09 0.91
CA PRO A 92 -15.64 -11.80 0.26
C PRO A 92 -15.87 -11.29 -1.18
N GLY A 93 -15.89 -12.21 -2.15
CA GLY A 93 -16.03 -11.88 -3.57
C GLY A 93 -14.71 -11.68 -4.33
N SER A 94 -13.57 -11.81 -3.67
CA SER A 94 -12.22 -11.79 -4.25
C SER A 94 -11.50 -13.13 -4.00
N GLN A 95 -10.49 -13.47 -4.81
CA GLN A 95 -9.63 -14.64 -4.57
C GLN A 95 -8.41 -14.31 -3.70
N HIS A 96 -7.98 -13.05 -3.73
CA HIS A 96 -6.74 -12.60 -3.11
C HIS A 96 -6.90 -11.26 -2.40
N SER A 97 -6.04 -10.97 -1.44
CA SER A 97 -5.97 -9.63 -0.85
C SER A 97 -4.51 -9.33 -0.49
N VAL A 98 -4.23 -8.09 -0.14
CA VAL A 98 -2.92 -7.71 0.38
C VAL A 98 -3.01 -7.45 1.88
N ARG A 99 -2.05 -7.98 2.62
CA ARG A 99 -1.74 -7.58 3.99
C ARG A 99 -0.54 -6.63 3.94
N ILE A 100 -0.65 -5.50 4.62
CA ILE A 100 0.42 -4.53 4.85
C ILE A 100 0.76 -4.58 6.35
N GLY A 101 2.04 -4.56 6.70
CA GLY A 101 2.55 -4.90 8.03
C GLY A 101 3.08 -6.33 8.09
N ASP A 102 3.78 -6.68 9.17
CA ASP A 102 4.04 -8.06 9.58
C ASP A 102 3.14 -8.45 10.77
N LEU A 103 3.33 -9.65 11.33
CA LEU A 103 2.58 -10.11 12.52
C LEU A 103 3.41 -9.95 13.81
N GLU A 104 4.57 -9.32 13.71
CA GLU A 104 5.53 -9.17 14.80
C GLU A 104 5.52 -7.73 15.33
N ALA A 105 6.02 -7.56 16.56
CA ALA A 105 6.31 -6.22 17.08
C ALA A 105 7.71 -5.80 16.61
N GLY A 106 7.94 -4.49 16.46
CA GLY A 106 9.27 -3.99 16.11
C GLY A 106 9.36 -2.58 15.53
N GLY A 107 8.25 -1.83 15.48
CA GLY A 107 8.29 -0.43 15.01
C GLY A 107 8.61 -0.31 13.52
N TYR A 108 7.93 -1.10 12.70
CA TYR A 108 8.10 -1.07 11.25
C TYR A 108 7.13 -0.13 10.55
N VAL A 109 7.52 0.31 9.35
CA VAL A 109 6.66 1.07 8.44
C VAL A 109 6.63 0.37 7.09
N ASP A 110 5.43 0.15 6.58
CA ASP A 110 5.20 -0.50 5.29
C ASP A 110 4.37 0.40 4.39
N GLN A 111 4.81 0.52 3.14
CA GLN A 111 4.17 1.36 2.14
C GLN A 111 3.96 0.59 0.84
N LEU A 112 2.72 0.65 0.35
CA LEU A 112 2.31 0.13 -0.94
C LEU A 112 1.78 1.29 -1.79
N ARG A 113 2.30 1.48 -3.02
CA ARG A 113 1.91 2.58 -3.91
C ARG A 113 1.62 2.07 -5.32
N THR A 114 0.57 2.63 -5.92
CA THR A 114 0.29 2.44 -7.34
C THR A 114 -0.25 3.74 -7.96
N SER A 115 -0.29 3.77 -9.28
CA SER A 115 -0.92 4.81 -10.10
C SER A 115 -1.69 4.13 -11.23
N PHE A 116 -2.91 4.60 -11.48
CA PHE A 116 -3.77 4.09 -12.53
C PHE A 116 -4.45 5.24 -13.26
N VAL A 117 -4.92 4.99 -14.48
CA VAL A 117 -5.74 5.93 -15.24
C VAL A 117 -7.20 5.57 -14.99
N VAL A 118 -8.03 6.56 -14.65
CA VAL A 118 -9.47 6.34 -14.48
C VAL A 118 -10.11 6.16 -15.86
N PRO A 119 -10.66 4.97 -16.17
CA PRO A 119 -11.28 4.74 -17.47
C PRO A 119 -12.69 5.37 -17.49
N PRO A 120 -13.14 5.87 -18.65
CA PRO A 120 -14.43 6.58 -18.76
C PRO A 120 -15.65 5.70 -18.43
N ASP A 121 -15.55 4.39 -18.64
CA ASP A 121 -16.62 3.41 -18.38
C ASP A 121 -16.63 2.88 -16.94
N LYS A 122 -15.53 3.03 -16.17
CA LYS A 122 -15.44 2.58 -14.77
C LYS A 122 -14.84 3.66 -13.86
N PRO A 123 -15.55 4.78 -13.65
CA PRO A 123 -15.05 5.89 -12.85
C PRO A 123 -15.19 5.68 -11.33
N LEU A 124 -15.70 4.52 -10.87
CA LEU A 124 -15.89 4.26 -9.45
C LEU A 124 -14.80 3.31 -8.95
N LEU A 125 -13.97 3.79 -8.01
CA LEU A 125 -13.02 2.95 -7.30
C LEU A 125 -13.69 2.38 -6.06
N ARG A 126 -13.87 1.06 -6.01
CA ARG A 126 -14.29 0.36 -4.79
C ARG A 126 -13.08 -0.29 -4.14
N TYR A 127 -12.87 -0.04 -2.86
CA TYR A 127 -11.88 -0.76 -2.06
C TYR A 127 -12.52 -1.28 -0.77
N GLN A 128 -11.95 -2.36 -0.25
CA GLN A 128 -12.35 -2.91 1.03
C GLN A 128 -11.12 -3.12 1.89
N LEU A 129 -11.23 -2.78 3.17
CA LEU A 129 -10.15 -2.96 4.13
C LEU A 129 -10.70 -3.37 5.49
N ALA A 130 -9.93 -4.19 6.20
CA ALA A 130 -9.99 -4.31 7.65
C ALA A 130 -8.72 -3.68 8.23
N VAL A 131 -8.81 -3.17 9.45
CA VAL A 131 -7.65 -2.60 10.16
C VAL A 131 -7.47 -3.39 11.43
N VAL A 132 -6.26 -3.88 11.68
CA VAL A 132 -5.87 -4.56 12.91
C VAL A 132 -4.59 -3.89 13.39
N LEU A 133 -4.64 -3.24 14.55
CA LEU A 133 -3.51 -2.52 15.12
C LEU A 133 -3.23 -3.05 16.53
N GLN A 134 -1.96 -3.19 16.85
CA GLN A 134 -1.56 -3.40 18.23
C GLN A 134 -1.96 -2.17 19.06
N ASN A 135 -2.49 -2.39 20.25
CA ASN A 135 -2.89 -1.33 21.19
C ASN A 135 -2.22 -1.47 22.56
N PRO A 136 -0.87 -1.50 22.61
CA PRO A 136 -0.14 -1.57 23.87
C PRO A 136 -0.08 -0.17 24.51
N ASN A 137 0.57 -0.06 25.68
CA ASN A 137 0.73 1.23 26.36
C ASN A 137 1.88 2.04 25.74
N HIS A 138 1.67 2.61 24.54
CA HIS A 138 2.61 3.53 23.88
C HIS A 138 2.25 5.00 24.12
N ARG A 139 3.26 5.88 24.04
CA ARG A 139 3.02 7.32 23.94
C ARG A 139 2.18 7.61 22.70
N PRO A 140 1.31 8.64 22.69
CA PRO A 140 0.44 8.95 21.56
C PRO A 140 1.16 8.99 20.20
N GLU A 141 2.38 9.53 20.20
CA GLU A 141 3.21 9.69 19.02
C GLU A 141 3.87 8.38 18.53
N HIS A 142 3.84 7.31 19.32
CA HIS A 142 4.38 5.98 18.98
C HIS A 142 3.26 4.97 18.67
N GLN A 143 2.02 5.43 18.56
CA GLN A 143 0.89 4.54 18.36
C GLN A 143 0.90 3.95 16.96
N PRO A 144 0.71 2.63 16.82
CA PRO A 144 0.52 2.01 15.51
C PRO A 144 -0.65 2.65 14.77
N GLY A 145 -0.49 2.77 13.46
CA GLY A 145 -1.50 3.39 12.61
C GLY A 145 -1.43 2.91 11.17
N PHE A 146 -2.50 3.22 10.45
CA PHE A 146 -2.67 2.94 9.04
C PHE A 146 -3.26 4.18 8.37
N SER A 147 -2.75 4.51 7.18
CA SER A 147 -3.33 5.56 6.33
C SER A 147 -3.44 5.09 4.89
N LEU A 148 -4.51 5.53 4.23
CA LEU A 148 -4.74 5.36 2.81
C LEU A 148 -4.98 6.72 2.20
N LEU A 149 -4.29 7.01 1.09
CA LEU A 149 -4.43 8.26 0.34
C LEU A 149 -4.60 7.98 -1.15
N VAL A 150 -5.63 8.58 -1.74
CA VAL A 150 -5.85 8.67 -3.17
C VAL A 150 -5.66 10.12 -3.57
N ARG A 151 -4.71 10.36 -4.48
CA ARG A 151 -4.30 11.71 -4.89
C ARG A 151 -4.54 11.93 -6.37
N ALA A 152 -4.91 13.16 -6.71
CA ALA A 152 -4.91 13.64 -8.08
C ALA A 152 -3.47 13.75 -8.62
N PRO A 153 -3.28 13.84 -9.95
CA PRO A 153 -1.95 14.04 -10.53
C PRO A 153 -1.23 15.30 -10.05
N THR A 154 -1.98 16.33 -9.62
CA THR A 154 -1.47 17.57 -9.03
C THR A 154 -0.84 17.37 -7.65
N GLY A 155 -1.08 16.21 -7.01
CA GLY A 155 -0.63 15.88 -5.66
C GLY A 155 -1.70 16.08 -4.58
N ASP A 156 -2.82 16.72 -4.91
CA ASP A 156 -3.91 16.97 -3.97
C ASP A 156 -4.64 15.67 -3.62
N THR A 157 -4.96 15.50 -2.33
CA THR A 157 -5.82 14.39 -1.89
C THR A 157 -7.24 14.59 -2.41
N ILE A 158 -7.79 13.57 -3.05
CA ILE A 158 -9.16 13.59 -3.58
C ILE A 158 -10.15 13.63 -2.40
N PRO A 159 -11.26 14.39 -2.46
CA PRO A 159 -12.29 14.36 -1.43
C PRO A 159 -12.77 12.93 -1.13
N CYS A 160 -12.83 12.55 0.15
CA CYS A 160 -13.10 11.17 0.60
C CYS A 160 -12.08 10.10 0.15
N GLY A 161 -10.98 10.52 -0.50
CA GLY A 161 -9.84 9.69 -0.86
C GLY A 161 -8.81 9.54 0.26
N TYR A 162 -9.19 9.79 1.51
CA TYR A 162 -8.33 9.66 2.68
C TYR A 162 -9.02 8.81 3.75
N TYR A 163 -8.23 7.93 4.35
CA TYR A 163 -8.63 7.15 5.51
C TYR A 163 -7.44 7.08 6.47
N GLU A 164 -7.71 7.20 7.77
CA GLU A 164 -6.72 7.03 8.82
C GLU A 164 -7.31 6.27 9.99
N ALA A 165 -6.47 5.40 10.56
CA ALA A 165 -6.73 4.70 11.80
C ALA A 165 -5.46 4.73 12.64
N VAL A 166 -5.59 5.07 13.91
CA VAL A 166 -4.49 5.06 14.90
C VAL A 166 -5.01 4.33 16.12
N ALA A 167 -4.18 3.54 16.79
CA ALA A 167 -4.63 2.67 17.87
C ALA A 167 -5.32 3.41 19.05
N THR A 168 -4.99 4.67 19.27
CA THR A 168 -5.63 5.54 20.27
C THR A 168 -6.93 6.19 19.80
N ASN A 169 -7.21 6.22 18.49
CA ASN A 169 -8.42 6.82 17.94
C ASN A 169 -9.57 5.80 17.87
N GLN A 170 -10.16 5.54 19.03
CA GLN A 170 -11.27 4.61 19.20
C GLN A 170 -12.58 5.24 18.73
N THR A 171 -12.76 5.33 17.41
CA THR A 171 -14.05 5.74 16.81
C THR A 171 -15.10 4.63 16.96
N ALA A 172 -16.37 4.96 16.76
CA ALA A 172 -17.55 4.14 17.10
C ALA A 172 -17.61 2.71 16.49
N ASP A 173 -16.69 2.36 15.60
CA ASP A 173 -16.65 1.06 14.92
C ASP A 173 -15.41 0.22 15.24
N PHE A 174 -14.45 0.74 16.03
CA PHE A 174 -13.29 -0.03 16.45
C PHE A 174 -13.59 -0.85 17.71
N ILE A 175 -13.23 -2.12 17.66
CA ILE A 175 -13.38 -3.09 18.74
C ILE A 175 -12.02 -3.27 19.40
N VAL A 176 -11.99 -3.23 20.73
CA VAL A 176 -10.80 -3.52 21.52
C VAL A 176 -10.81 -4.99 21.93
N GLN A 177 -9.75 -5.71 21.57
CA GLN A 177 -9.48 -7.05 22.09
C GLN A 177 -8.47 -6.96 23.23
N GLN A 178 -8.95 -7.23 24.44
CA GLN A 178 -8.10 -7.27 25.63
C GLN A 178 -7.27 -8.56 25.69
N SER A 179 -6.05 -8.42 26.21
CA SER A 179 -5.15 -9.49 26.64
C SER A 179 -4.48 -9.05 27.93
N ASP A 180 -4.13 -10.02 28.77
CA ASP A 180 -3.34 -9.78 29.99
C ASP A 180 -1.91 -9.34 29.64
N GLU A 181 -1.39 -9.79 28.49
CA GLU A 181 -0.14 -9.30 27.92
C GLU A 181 -0.39 -8.01 27.13
N PRO A 182 0.15 -6.85 27.57
CA PRO A 182 -0.15 -5.58 26.93
C PRO A 182 0.25 -5.50 25.46
N SER A 183 1.29 -6.25 25.05
CA SER A 183 1.75 -6.40 23.67
C SER A 183 0.80 -7.21 22.79
N GLU A 184 -0.14 -7.96 23.35
CA GLU A 184 -1.11 -8.73 22.59
C GLU A 184 -2.48 -8.04 22.48
N ARG A 185 -2.64 -6.91 23.15
CA ARG A 185 -3.86 -6.10 23.03
C ARG A 185 -3.97 -5.56 21.62
N LEU A 186 -5.16 -5.69 21.04
CA LEU A 186 -5.46 -5.19 19.71
C LEU A 186 -6.60 -4.19 19.76
N ILE A 187 -6.59 -3.31 18.79
CA ILE A 187 -7.76 -2.58 18.37
C ILE A 187 -7.96 -2.82 16.88
N TYR A 188 -9.16 -3.17 16.49
CA TYR A 188 -9.43 -3.53 15.10
C TYR A 188 -10.79 -3.03 14.64
N ARG A 189 -10.92 -2.88 13.34
CA ARG A 189 -12.18 -2.63 12.66
C ARG A 189 -12.34 -3.69 11.60
N ASN A 190 -13.49 -4.37 11.63
CA ASN A 190 -13.82 -5.37 10.63
C ASN A 190 -13.95 -4.73 9.22
N ARG A 191 -14.13 -5.57 8.21
CA ARG A 191 -14.18 -5.20 6.80
C ARG A 191 -15.17 -4.07 6.55
N THR A 192 -14.67 -3.00 5.95
CA THR A 192 -15.48 -1.88 5.46
C THR A 192 -15.31 -1.72 3.97
N SER A 193 -16.39 -1.37 3.27
CA SER A 193 -16.36 -1.06 1.84
C SER A 193 -16.48 0.43 1.63
N HIS A 194 -15.60 0.95 0.79
CA HIS A 194 -15.56 2.35 0.40
C HIS A 194 -15.73 2.43 -1.11
N VAL A 195 -16.42 3.48 -1.57
CA VAL A 195 -16.56 3.79 -2.99
C VAL A 195 -16.18 5.25 -3.17
N LEU A 196 -15.22 5.48 -4.07
CA LEU A 196 -14.77 6.80 -4.46
C LEU A 196 -15.23 7.09 -5.90
N ASP A 197 -15.94 8.20 -6.09
CA ASP A 197 -16.32 8.68 -7.42
C ASP A 197 -15.17 9.49 -8.03
N LEU A 198 -14.59 8.95 -9.11
CA LEU A 198 -13.47 9.53 -9.82
C LEU A 198 -13.86 10.17 -11.16
N ARG A 199 -15.16 10.39 -11.44
CA ARG A 199 -15.63 10.99 -12.71
C ARG A 199 -15.00 12.35 -13.01
N ALA A 200 -14.70 13.14 -11.98
CA ALA A 200 -14.02 14.43 -12.14
C ALA A 200 -12.55 14.30 -12.60
N TYR A 201 -11.97 13.11 -12.51
CA TYR A 201 -10.56 12.80 -12.78
C TYR A 201 -10.37 11.91 -14.01
N LEU A 202 -11.43 11.76 -14.82
CA LEU A 202 -11.32 11.11 -16.13
C LEU A 202 -10.26 11.81 -16.96
N ARG A 203 -9.43 11.02 -17.64
CA ARG A 203 -8.54 11.57 -18.66
C ARG A 203 -9.41 12.12 -19.79
N ARG A 204 -9.63 13.43 -19.82
CA ARG A 204 -10.21 14.08 -21.00
C ARG A 204 -9.32 13.75 -22.19
N ALA A 205 -9.90 13.17 -23.24
CA ALA A 205 -9.23 13.14 -24.53
C ALA A 205 -8.93 14.59 -24.91
N ASP A 206 -7.67 14.90 -25.17
CA ASP A 206 -7.28 16.20 -25.69
C ASP A 206 -8.00 16.42 -27.03
N PRO A 207 -8.90 17.42 -27.17
CA PRO A 207 -9.60 17.66 -28.42
C PRO A 207 -8.70 18.29 -29.51
N THR A 208 -7.42 18.56 -29.26
CA THR A 208 -6.62 19.43 -30.14
C THR A 208 -5.80 18.74 -31.23
N VAL A 209 -5.97 17.43 -31.47
CA VAL A 209 -5.36 16.77 -32.63
C VAL A 209 -6.43 16.06 -33.46
N GLY A 210 -7.02 16.77 -34.41
CA GLY A 210 -7.93 16.16 -35.38
C GLY A 210 -8.75 17.17 -36.17
N GLY A 211 -8.15 17.74 -37.23
CA GLY A 211 -8.89 18.58 -38.17
C GLY A 211 -8.00 19.28 -39.18
N ASP A 212 -7.18 18.52 -39.89
CA ASP A 212 -6.62 18.97 -41.16
C ASP A 212 -7.80 19.20 -42.13
N ARG A 213 -8.00 20.45 -42.53
CA ARG A 213 -8.90 20.81 -43.62
C ARG A 213 -8.02 21.10 -44.83
N SER A 214 -7.87 20.10 -45.69
CA SER A 214 -7.65 20.27 -47.12
C SER A 214 -8.87 20.92 -47.78
#